data_AF-A0A8J4Q312-F1
#
_entry.id   AF-A0A8J4Q312-F1
#
_cell.length_a   1.000
_cell.length_b   1.000
_cell.length_c   1.000
_cell.angle_alpha   90.00
_cell.angle_beta   90.00
_cell.angle_gamma   90.00
#
_symmetry.space_group_name_H-M   'P 1'
#
loop_
_entity.id
_entity.type
_entity.pdbx_description
1 polymer ?
#
loop_
_entity_poly.entity_id
_entity_poly.type
_entity_poly.pdbx_seq_one_letter_code
_entity_poly.pdbx_strand_id
1 'polypeptide(L)'
;MSGWEYGLCDCTSDCRVCCISYLWPALQVMQQRATVDGRECEVTDCLITALCFPCAICMTRGAIRDKHGIEGSAFMDCLLTCYCTLCVIHQNTMQLKSKGEKPAGIFMS
;
A
#
# COMPACT_ATOMS: atom_id res chain seq x y z
N MET A 1 -2.92 -2.25 16.93
CA MET A 1 -2.54 -2.82 15.61
C MET A 1 -3.18 -4.20 15.40
N SER A 2 -4.31 -4.49 16.05
CA SER A 2 -5.07 -5.74 15.87
C SER A 2 -5.95 -5.60 14.64
N GLY A 3 -5.59 -6.24 13.52
CA GLY A 3 -6.42 -6.30 12.31
C GLY A 3 -5.64 -6.38 11.00
N TRP A 4 -4.38 -5.92 10.98
CA TRP A 4 -3.48 -6.19 9.85
C TRP A 4 -2.90 -7.61 9.98
N GLU A 5 -2.83 -8.35 8.87
CA GLU A 5 -2.27 -9.72 8.87
C GLU A 5 -0.74 -9.72 8.94
N TYR A 6 -0.09 -8.65 8.46
CA TYR A 6 1.36 -8.48 8.47
C TYR A 6 1.77 -7.34 9.38
N GLY A 7 2.93 -7.49 10.03
CA GLY A 7 3.54 -6.43 10.83
C GLY A 7 4.06 -5.28 9.96
N LEU A 8 4.19 -4.09 10.55
CA LEU A 8 4.73 -2.93 9.82
C LEU A 8 6.18 -3.16 9.38
N CYS A 9 7.01 -3.69 10.27
CA CYS A 9 8.42 -3.97 10.00
C CYS A 9 8.67 -5.41 9.51
N ASP A 10 7.65 -6.08 8.97
CA ASP A 10 7.76 -7.46 8.48
C ASP A 10 8.35 -7.54 7.05
N CYS A 11 8.97 -6.45 6.59
CA CYS A 11 9.51 -6.31 5.25
C CYS A 11 10.70 -7.24 4.93
N THR A 12 11.28 -7.89 5.95
CA THR A 12 12.34 -8.90 5.78
C THR A 12 11.81 -10.28 5.45
N SER A 13 10.52 -10.54 5.68
CA SER A 13 9.90 -11.84 5.38
C SER A 13 9.67 -12.04 3.88
N ASP A 14 9.43 -10.95 3.14
CA ASP A 14 9.26 -10.95 1.68
C ASP A 14 10.20 -9.93 1.02
N CYS A 15 11.49 -10.27 0.97
CA CYS A 15 12.54 -9.42 0.38
C CYS A 15 12.24 -8.99 -1.06
N ARG A 16 11.56 -9.82 -1.85
CA ARG A 16 11.17 -9.48 -3.22
C ARG A 16 10.22 -8.27 -3.26
N VAL A 17 9.16 -8.30 -2.44
CA VAL A 17 8.19 -7.21 -2.35
C VAL A 17 8.87 -5.97 -1.77
N CYS A 18 9.74 -6.14 -0.78
CA CYS A 18 10.53 -5.05 -0.20
C CYS A 18 11.42 -4.37 -1.25
N CYS A 19 12.17 -5.14 -2.05
CA CYS A 19 12.99 -4.60 -3.14
C CYS A 19 12.17 -3.86 -4.20
N ILE A 20 11.01 -4.37 -4.60
CA ILE A 20 10.13 -3.68 -5.56
C ILE A 20 9.57 -2.39 -4.94
N SER A 21 9.21 -2.43 -3.66
CA SER A 21 8.78 -1.23 -2.90
C SER A 21 9.87 -0.17 -2.85
N TYR A 22 11.13 -0.59 -2.78
CA TYR A 22 12.27 0.32 -2.79
C TYR A 22 12.57 0.89 -4.17
N LEU A 23 12.53 0.06 -5.21
CA LEU A 23 12.90 0.45 -6.57
C LEU A 23 11.81 1.28 -7.26
N TRP A 24 10.53 0.94 -7.06
CA TRP A 24 9.39 1.64 -7.67
C TRP A 24 8.22 1.83 -6.68
N PRO A 25 8.41 2.62 -5.61
CA PRO A 25 7.37 2.86 -4.61
C PRO A 25 6.12 3.52 -5.20
N ALA A 26 6.28 4.45 -6.14
CA ALA A 26 5.17 5.11 -6.82
C ALA A 26 4.30 4.15 -7.65
N LEU A 27 4.92 3.21 -8.38
CA LEU A 27 4.19 2.25 -9.19
C LEU A 27 3.42 1.24 -8.33
N GLN A 28 3.94 0.90 -7.15
CA GLN A 28 3.19 0.06 -6.22
C GLN A 28 1.99 0.80 -5.64
N VAL A 29 2.15 2.05 -5.20
CA VAL A 29 1.05 2.81 -4.59
C VAL A 29 -0.09 3.04 -5.58
N MET A 30 0.20 3.39 -6.84
CA MET A 30 -0.84 3.54 -7.86
C MET A 30 -1.62 2.23 -8.07
N GLN A 31 -0.93 1.08 -8.05
CA GLN A 31 -1.59 -0.22 -8.25
C GLN A 31 -2.39 -0.66 -7.03
N GLN A 32 -1.87 -0.43 -5.83
CA GLN A 32 -2.60 -0.65 -4.59
C GLN A 32 -3.91 0.12 -4.59
N ARG A 33 -3.88 1.39 -5.00
CA ARG A 33 -5.07 2.23 -5.05
C ARG A 33 -6.09 1.73 -6.06
N ALA A 34 -5.65 1.43 -7.28
CA ALA A 34 -6.51 0.84 -8.31
C ALA A 34 -7.15 -0.48 -7.83
N THR A 35 -6.35 -1.32 -7.17
CA THR A 35 -6.78 -2.61 -6.60
C THR A 35 -7.82 -2.44 -5.49
N VAL A 36 -7.63 -1.46 -4.61
CA VAL A 36 -8.57 -1.14 -3.54
C VAL A 36 -9.90 -0.66 -4.12
N ASP A 37 -9.85 0.23 -5.10
CA ASP A 37 -11.01 0.76 -5.82
C ASP A 37 -11.68 -0.28 -6.75
N GLY A 38 -11.06 -1.44 -6.99
CA GLY A 38 -11.57 -2.47 -7.89
C GLY A 38 -11.56 -2.09 -9.37
N ARG A 39 -10.72 -1.12 -9.75
CA ARG A 39 -10.56 -0.61 -11.12
C ARG A 39 -9.15 -0.85 -11.66
N GLU A 40 -8.98 -0.70 -12.96
CA GLU A 40 -7.65 -0.75 -13.57
C GLU A 40 -6.85 0.53 -13.28
N CYS A 41 -5.52 0.43 -13.35
CA CYS A 41 -4.64 1.57 -13.06
C CYS A 41 -4.80 2.66 -14.13
N GLU A 42 -5.22 3.86 -13.74
CA GLU A 42 -5.43 4.98 -14.65
C GLU A 42 -4.36 6.05 -14.51
N VAL A 43 -4.27 6.94 -15.49
CA VAL A 43 -3.35 8.10 -15.47
C VAL A 43 -3.59 8.99 -14.24
N THR A 44 -4.83 9.05 -13.75
CA THR A 44 -5.22 9.78 -12.54
C THR A 44 -4.49 9.27 -11.30
N ASP A 45 -4.24 7.96 -11.18
CA ASP A 45 -3.49 7.38 -10.06
C ASP A 45 -2.01 7.75 -10.12
N CYS A 46 -1.46 7.79 -11.33
CA CYS A 46 -0.10 8.24 -11.58
C CYS A 46 0.06 9.72 -11.18
N LEU A 47 -0.87 10.58 -11.60
CA LEU A 47 -0.85 12.01 -11.27
C LEU A 47 -0.97 12.26 -9.76
N ILE A 48 -1.88 11.56 -9.07
CA ILE A 48 -2.07 11.75 -7.62
C ILE A 48 -0.87 11.24 -6.84
N THR A 49 -0.30 10.11 -7.23
CA THR A 49 0.91 9.55 -6.61
C THR A 49 2.13 10.44 -6.87
N ALA A 50 2.23 11.07 -8.04
CA ALA A 50 3.30 12.01 -8.37
C ALA A 50 3.17 13.37 -7.66
N LEU A 51 1.95 13.87 -7.45
CA LEU A 51 1.71 15.19 -6.88
C LEU A 51 1.79 15.21 -5.34
N CYS A 52 1.19 14.21 -4.66
CA CYS A 52 1.37 14.06 -3.22
C CYS A 52 1.54 12.58 -2.84
N PHE A 53 2.78 12.11 -2.95
CA PHE A 53 3.18 10.75 -2.62
C PHE A 53 2.79 10.30 -1.19
N PRO A 54 3.09 11.04 -0.10
CA PRO A 54 2.71 10.63 1.25
C PRO A 54 1.19 10.69 1.47
N CYS A 55 0.49 11.67 0.88
CA CYS A 55 -0.97 11.72 0.97
C CYS A 55 -1.60 10.51 0.30
N ALA A 56 -1.12 10.15 -0.90
CA ALA A 56 -1.63 9.01 -1.67
C ALA A 56 -1.50 7.71 -0.88
N ILE A 57 -0.38 7.51 -0.17
CA ILE A 57 -0.16 6.33 0.68
C ILE A 57 -1.11 6.33 1.87
N CYS A 58 -1.24 7.46 2.56
CA CYS A 58 -2.13 7.57 3.72
C CYS A 58 -3.60 7.30 3.32
N MET A 59 -4.04 7.86 2.20
CA MET A 59 -5.39 7.64 1.65
C MET A 59 -5.58 6.18 1.23
N THR A 60 -4.62 5.60 0.52
CA THR A 60 -4.67 4.19 0.09
C THR A 60 -4.72 3.26 1.29
N ARG A 61 -3.92 3.54 2.33
CA ARG A 61 -3.93 2.78 3.58
C ARG A 61 -5.28 2.87 4.28
N GLY A 62 -5.86 4.07 4.37
CA GLY A 62 -7.22 4.26 4.90
C GLY A 62 -8.26 3.45 4.14
N ALA A 63 -8.21 3.50 2.81
CA ALA A 63 -9.13 2.76 1.95
C ALA A 63 -8.97 1.22 2.08
N ILE A 64 -7.74 0.70 2.23
CA ILE A 64 -7.49 -0.73 2.55
C ILE A 64 -8.14 -1.12 3.88
N ARG A 65 -8.03 -0.24 4.89
CA ARG A 65 -8.62 -0.49 6.21
C ARG A 65 -10.14 -0.52 6.14
N ASP A 66 -10.73 0.45 5.44
CA ASP A 66 -12.19 0.51 5.25
C ASP A 66 -12.69 -0.71 4.48
N LYS A 67 -11.97 -1.12 3.42
CA LYS A 67 -12.29 -2.31 2.61
C LYS A 67 -12.22 -3.62 3.39
N HIS A 68 -11.29 -3.74 4.33
CA HIS A 68 -11.08 -4.98 5.10
C HIS A 68 -11.58 -4.90 6.56
N GLY A 69 -12.26 -3.84 6.95
CA GLY A 69 -12.79 -3.65 8.31
C GLY A 69 -11.71 -3.55 9.40
N ILE A 70 -10.56 -2.95 9.09
CA ILE A 70 -9.42 -2.83 10.02
C ILE A 70 -9.52 -1.55 10.84
N GLU A 71 -9.44 -1.66 12.17
CA GLU A 71 -9.58 -0.52 13.09
C GLU A 71 -8.33 0.40 13.14
N GLY A 72 -8.54 1.68 13.46
CA GLY A 72 -7.51 2.74 13.59
C GLY A 72 -7.90 4.06 12.92
N SER A 73 -6.93 4.94 12.66
CA SER A 73 -7.21 6.33 12.28
C SER A 73 -6.26 6.89 11.22
N ALA A 74 -6.76 7.84 10.43
CA ALA A 74 -5.97 8.57 9.43
C ALA A 74 -4.75 9.29 10.05
N PHE A 75 -4.86 9.74 11.30
CA PHE A 75 -3.73 10.33 12.03
C PHE A 75 -2.60 9.32 12.25
N MET A 76 -2.94 8.11 12.71
CA MET A 76 -1.95 7.04 12.89
C MET A 76 -1.40 6.59 11.54
N ASP A 77 -2.23 6.53 10.49
CA ASP A 77 -1.78 6.17 9.15
C ASP A 77 -0.78 7.18 8.58
N CYS A 78 -0.99 8.48 8.82
CA CYS A 78 -0.05 9.54 8.46
C CYS A 78 1.26 9.41 9.24
N LEU A 79 1.20 9.20 10.57
CA LEU A 79 2.39 9.01 11.41
C LEU A 79 3.22 7.80 10.96
N LEU A 80 2.57 6.66 10.66
CA LEU A 80 3.27 5.47 10.18
C LEU A 80 3.88 5.68 8.79
N THR A 81 3.18 6.41 7.91
CA THR A 81 3.67 6.78 6.58
C THR A 81 4.89 7.68 6.66
N CYS A 82 4.93 8.61 7.63
CA CYS A 82 6.08 9.47 7.91
C CYS A 82 7.23 8.72 8.59
N TYR A 83 6.92 7.75 9.46
CA TYR A 83 7.93 6.95 10.16
C TYR A 83 8.67 6.00 9.23
N CYS A 84 7.94 5.22 8.43
CA CYS A 84 8.53 4.33 7.42
C CYS A 84 7.57 4.12 6.26
N THR A 85 7.68 4.97 5.24
CA THR A 85 6.88 4.90 4.02
C THR A 85 6.99 3.54 3.34
N LEU A 86 8.20 3.01 3.20
CA LEU A 86 8.46 1.72 2.55
C LEU A 86 7.80 0.55 3.29
N CYS A 87 7.87 0.56 4.62
CA CYS A 87 7.24 -0.43 5.49
C CYS A 87 5.72 -0.41 5.32
N VAL A 88 5.13 0.78 5.24
CA VAL A 88 3.69 0.95 4.99
C VAL A 88 3.30 0.43 3.61
N ILE A 89 4.05 0.76 2.55
CA ILE A 89 3.78 0.27 1.19
C ILE A 89 3.90 -1.25 1.14
N HIS A 90 4.92 -1.83 1.79
CA HIS A 90 5.09 -3.27 1.90
C HIS A 90 3.89 -3.91 2.60
N GLN A 91 3.52 -3.41 3.79
CA GLN A 91 2.39 -3.92 4.57
C GLN A 91 1.09 -3.86 3.77
N ASN A 92 0.83 -2.76 3.05
CA ASN A 92 -0.34 -2.60 2.18
C ASN A 92 -0.35 -3.65 1.06
N THR A 93 0.79 -3.89 0.41
CA THR A 93 0.93 -4.90 -0.65
C THR A 93 0.66 -6.30 -0.10
N MET A 94 1.23 -6.63 1.06
CA MET A 94 1.07 -7.95 1.66
C MET A 94 -0.36 -8.21 2.12
N GLN A 95 -1.03 -7.19 2.67
CA GLN A 95 -2.44 -7.27 3.03
C GLN A 95 -3.34 -7.52 1.80
N LEU A 96 -3.12 -6.79 0.70
CA LEU A 96 -3.89 -7.00 -0.53
C LEU A 96 -3.61 -8.39 -1.13
N LYS A 97 -2.34 -8.81 -1.12
CA LYS A 97 -1.91 -10.14 -1.60
C LYS A 97 -2.54 -11.28 -0.79
N SER A 98 -2.61 -11.17 0.53
CA SER A 98 -3.21 -12.22 1.37
C SER A 98 -4.72 -12.34 1.22
N LYS A 99 -5.39 -11.25 0.82
CA LYS A 99 -6.79 -11.26 0.42
C LYS A 99 -7.02 -11.74 -1.01
N GLY A 100 -5.96 -12.15 -1.73
CA GLY A 100 -6.03 -12.66 -3.10
C GLY A 100 -6.12 -11.57 -4.18
N GLU A 101 -5.94 -10.31 -3.80
CA GLU A 101 -5.91 -9.18 -4.71
C GLU A 101 -4.50 -9.04 -5.33
N LYS A 102 -4.38 -8.44 -6.52
CA LYS A 102 -3.10 -8.32 -7.25
C LYS A 102 -2.55 -6.88 -7.19
N PRO A 103 -1.96 -6.45 -6.07
CA PRO A 103 -1.47 -5.08 -5.88
C PRO A 103 -0.19 -4.75 -6.64
N ALA A 104 0.42 -5.73 -7.31
CA ALA A 104 1.69 -5.59 -8.02
C ALA A 104 1.64 -6.18 -9.44
N GLY A 105 0.46 -6.19 -10.09
CA GLY A 105 0.19 -6.97 -11.30
C GLY A 105 1.19 -6.81 -12.47
N ILE A 106 1.95 -5.72 -12.53
CA ILE A 106 3.03 -5.52 -13.54
C ILE A 106 4.34 -6.22 -13.15
N PHE A 107 4.61 -6.43 -11.85
CA PHE A 107 5.88 -6.96 -11.33
C PHE A 107 5.78 -8.39 -10.76
N MET A 108 4.56 -8.91 -10.60
CA MET A 108 4.29 -10.27 -10.08
C MET A 108 3.43 -11.08 -11.06
N SER A 109 3.85 -11.11 -12.35
CA SER A 109 3.34 -12.06 -13.34
C SER A 109 3.92 -13.46 -13.18
#